data_AF-A0A7W8HIH0-F1
#
_entry.id   AF-A0A7W8HIH0-F1
#
_cell.length_a   1.000
_cell.length_b   1.000
_cell.length_c   1.000
_cell.angle_alpha   90.00
_cell.angle_beta   90.00
_cell.angle_gamma   90.00
#
_symmetry.space_group_name_H-M   'P 1'
#
loop_
_entity.id
_entity.type
_entity.pdbx_description
1 polymer ?
#
loop_
_entity_poly.entity_id
_entity_poly.type
_entity_poly.pdbx_seq_one_letter_code
_entity_poly.pdbx_strand_id
1 'polypeptide(L)'
;MPTTNTAFPTLQQVRNDLVLHLYSFAYAQELVVRRDAPQRLLGVSDDGLPSWPRYEEFDLRPFVFAQDLERIYQYAFYGQLTGPIDDDAENGNLGRLGAFVDMTCAGDVQPLLEELQGIFDGDEPHEKALGLQEMVRRARARYALGAYSELDLEDLALLANVSLRTVRNAQHASGESRLATIQSRMAGKSVVVSAKEAARWLRGRQNFQPTVWVGSRESTPASLAPNELQPFIRANLAEEYPAVGRSEVLESLGIKQAPADRFGIQRDTASRYLDVPRERLDEILDGDVMSITDDECDKLSIGLAVDRKWLAAQIDRARAQSADHPAPLALPVSGLDLEALTLDVVLHEAGIRNGYLDIERRYADQFFPPDVYGARGEGEHGVPVELHHDQGGEPWRTDLRVKSKALVSPRRRFVGYFTSHKAKAGDVVRFKRIGERSYQLEFLSR
;
A
#
# COMPACT_ATOMS: atom_id res chain seq x y z
N MET A 1 -28.89 -33.64 4.89
CA MET A 1 -29.36 -32.50 5.70
C MET A 1 -29.40 -31.30 4.79
N PRO A 2 -30.51 -30.55 4.70
CA PRO A 2 -30.51 -29.30 3.95
C PRO A 2 -29.55 -28.34 4.64
N THR A 3 -28.51 -27.92 3.92
CA THR A 3 -27.71 -26.76 4.31
C THR A 3 -28.65 -25.57 4.23
N THR A 4 -29.13 -25.10 5.37
CA THR A 4 -29.79 -23.80 5.47
C THR A 4 -28.79 -22.79 4.97
N ASN A 5 -28.96 -22.38 3.71
CA ASN A 5 -28.25 -21.25 3.15
C ASN A 5 -28.88 -20.03 3.83
N THR A 6 -28.42 -19.71 5.04
CA THR A 6 -28.90 -18.53 5.76
C THR A 6 -28.48 -17.33 4.92
N ALA A 7 -29.48 -16.70 4.29
CA ALA A 7 -29.25 -15.47 3.57
C ALA A 7 -28.67 -14.44 4.55
N PHE A 8 -27.61 -13.74 4.14
CA PHE A 8 -27.11 -12.61 4.92
C PHE A 8 -28.21 -11.57 5.11
N PRO A 9 -28.19 -10.81 6.23
CA PRO A 9 -29.12 -9.70 6.39
C PRO A 9 -28.93 -8.73 5.23
N THR A 10 -30.03 -8.20 4.71
CA THR A 10 -30.02 -7.15 3.69
C THR A 10 -29.47 -5.85 4.26
N LEU A 11 -28.93 -4.97 3.41
CA LEU A 11 -28.49 -3.63 3.84
C LEU A 11 -29.64 -2.87 4.52
N GLN A 12 -30.89 -3.05 4.07
CA GLN A 12 -32.05 -2.42 4.70
C GLN A 12 -32.32 -2.95 6.11
N GLN A 13 -32.18 -4.26 6.35
CA GLN A 13 -32.28 -4.83 7.71
C GLN A 13 -31.20 -4.26 8.63
N VAL A 14 -29.95 -4.18 8.16
CA VAL A 14 -28.85 -3.56 8.93
C VAL A 14 -29.11 -2.09 9.24
N ARG A 15 -29.70 -1.34 8.29
CA ARG A 15 -30.10 0.06 8.52
C ARG A 15 -31.20 0.17 9.57
N ASN A 16 -32.21 -0.70 9.51
CA ASN A 16 -33.29 -0.74 10.49
C ASN A 16 -32.74 -1.06 11.89
N ASP A 17 -31.84 -2.05 12.00
CA ASP A 17 -31.14 -2.37 13.24
C ASP A 17 -30.40 -1.13 13.78
N LEU A 18 -29.63 -0.43 12.95
CA LEU A 18 -28.90 0.76 13.39
C LEU A 18 -29.81 1.87 13.93
N VAL A 19 -30.96 2.08 13.29
CA VAL A 19 -31.95 3.06 13.74
C VAL A 19 -32.55 2.64 15.09
N LEU A 20 -32.88 1.35 15.25
CA LEU A 20 -33.35 0.79 16.52
C LEU A 20 -32.32 0.96 17.65
N HIS A 21 -31.04 0.69 17.38
CA HIS A 21 -29.94 0.91 18.32
C HIS A 21 -29.84 2.40 18.72
N LEU A 22 -29.92 3.32 17.75
CA LEU A 22 -29.92 4.76 17.98
C LEU A 22 -31.08 5.21 18.87
N TYR A 23 -32.26 4.68 18.62
CA TYR A 23 -33.40 5.03 19.43
C TYR A 23 -33.33 4.47 20.85
N SER A 24 -32.90 3.22 21.01
CA SER A 24 -32.71 2.60 22.32
C SER A 24 -31.72 3.42 23.15
N PHE A 25 -30.62 3.84 22.51
CA PHE A 25 -29.64 4.73 23.12
C PHE A 25 -30.24 6.09 23.49
N ALA A 26 -30.95 6.74 22.58
CA ALA A 26 -31.54 8.05 22.82
C ALA A 26 -32.55 8.01 23.97
N TYR A 27 -33.38 6.96 24.02
CA TYR A 27 -34.33 6.75 25.10
C TYR A 27 -33.63 6.55 26.44
N ALA A 28 -32.64 5.67 26.49
CA ALA A 28 -31.87 5.38 27.71
C ALA A 28 -31.13 6.61 28.27
N GLN A 29 -30.73 7.53 27.39
CA GLN A 29 -29.97 8.73 27.74
C GLN A 29 -30.85 9.99 27.84
N GLU A 30 -32.18 9.86 27.74
CA GLU A 30 -33.12 10.98 27.69
C GLU A 30 -32.75 12.04 26.63
N LEU A 31 -32.12 11.61 25.54
CA LEU A 31 -31.63 12.49 24.48
C LEU A 31 -32.74 12.83 23.50
N VAL A 32 -32.81 14.11 23.16
CA VAL A 32 -33.68 14.60 22.10
C VAL A 32 -32.99 14.50 20.75
N VAL A 33 -33.41 13.54 19.91
CA VAL A 33 -32.93 13.46 18.52
C VAL A 33 -33.82 14.36 17.65
N ARG A 34 -33.26 15.44 17.12
CA ARG A 34 -33.97 16.37 16.22
C ARG A 34 -33.82 15.90 14.77
N ARG A 35 -34.95 15.65 14.11
CA ARG A 35 -35.03 15.66 12.64
C ARG A 35 -34.97 17.13 12.20
N ASP A 36 -34.35 17.41 11.06
CA ASP A 36 -34.20 18.77 10.54
C ASP A 36 -35.50 19.59 10.63
N ALA A 37 -35.36 20.89 10.90
CA ALA A 37 -36.48 21.78 11.11
C ALA A 37 -37.46 21.76 9.90
N PRO A 38 -38.79 21.71 10.11
CA PRO A 38 -39.51 22.02 11.35
C PRO A 38 -40.26 20.81 11.96
N GLN A 39 -39.79 19.56 11.79
CA GLN A 39 -40.57 18.39 12.24
C GLN A 39 -39.97 17.62 13.43
N ARG A 40 -40.88 17.47 14.42
CA ARG A 40 -40.91 16.73 15.70
C ARG A 40 -39.63 16.07 16.24
N LEU A 41 -39.37 16.43 17.50
CA LEU A 41 -38.47 15.79 18.45
C LEU A 41 -38.76 14.29 18.59
N LEU A 42 -37.72 13.47 18.59
CA LEU A 42 -37.72 12.24 19.37
C LEU A 42 -37.42 12.64 20.82
N GLY A 43 -38.47 12.96 21.56
CA GLY A 43 -38.44 13.04 23.01
C GLY A 43 -39.47 12.04 23.53
N VAL A 44 -39.19 11.45 24.68
CA VAL A 44 -40.21 10.70 25.43
C VAL A 44 -41.24 11.75 25.86
N SER A 45 -42.45 11.70 25.27
CA SER A 45 -43.57 12.44 25.86
C SER A 45 -44.04 11.68 27.09
N ASP A 46 -44.49 12.40 28.12
CA ASP A 46 -45.06 11.82 29.35
C ASP A 46 -46.22 10.82 29.07
N ASP A 47 -46.78 10.83 27.84
CA ASP A 47 -47.98 10.09 27.44
C ASP A 47 -47.71 8.81 26.59
N GLY A 48 -46.46 8.37 26.44
CA GLY A 48 -46.12 7.09 25.78
C GLY A 48 -45.01 7.18 24.74
N LEU A 49 -44.75 6.04 24.07
CA LEU A 49 -43.75 5.94 23.00
C LEU A 49 -44.04 7.00 21.92
N PRO A 50 -43.04 7.77 21.46
CA PRO A 50 -43.24 8.79 20.43
C PRO A 50 -43.86 8.19 19.15
N SER A 51 -44.38 9.00 18.23
CA SER A 51 -44.70 8.48 16.89
C SER A 51 -43.40 8.32 16.10
N TRP A 52 -42.75 7.16 16.21
CA TRP A 52 -41.47 6.88 15.55
C TRP A 52 -41.70 6.88 14.04
N PRO A 53 -40.90 7.62 13.25
CA PRO A 53 -40.91 7.46 11.81
C PRO A 53 -40.53 6.01 11.48
N ARG A 54 -41.05 5.51 10.35
CA ARG A 54 -40.62 4.20 9.83
C ARG A 54 -39.10 4.21 9.69
N TYR A 55 -38.44 3.09 10.00
CA TYR A 55 -36.98 2.98 9.95
C TYR A 55 -36.38 3.49 8.63
N GLU A 56 -37.08 3.24 7.52
CA GLU A 56 -36.71 3.64 6.16
C GLU A 56 -36.65 5.16 5.94
N GLU A 57 -37.37 5.95 6.75
CA GLU A 57 -37.45 7.40 6.64
C GLU A 57 -36.41 8.14 7.50
N PHE A 58 -35.66 7.40 8.32
CA PHE A 58 -34.68 7.96 9.23
C PHE A 58 -33.38 8.32 8.49
N ASP A 59 -32.96 9.58 8.60
CA ASP A 59 -31.73 10.06 7.98
C ASP A 59 -30.52 9.78 8.89
N LEU A 60 -29.70 8.83 8.46
CA LEU A 60 -28.47 8.44 9.16
C LEU A 60 -27.26 9.33 8.80
N ARG A 61 -27.36 10.19 7.77
CA ARG A 61 -26.22 11.01 7.28
C ARG A 61 -25.60 11.94 8.33
N PRO A 62 -26.36 12.53 9.28
CA PRO A 62 -25.78 13.37 10.33
C PRO A 62 -24.88 12.61 11.32
N PHE A 63 -25.00 11.28 11.40
CA PHE A 63 -24.29 10.46 12.37
C PHE A 63 -22.98 9.95 11.81
N VAL A 64 -21.87 10.41 12.38
CA VAL A 64 -20.52 10.08 11.90
C VAL A 64 -20.26 8.57 11.88
N PHE A 65 -20.74 7.81 12.87
CA PHE A 65 -20.60 6.35 12.92
C PHE A 65 -21.40 5.61 11.82
N ALA A 66 -22.34 6.28 11.13
CA ALA A 66 -23.20 5.69 10.11
C ALA A 66 -22.79 6.04 8.67
N GLN A 67 -21.84 6.97 8.47
CA GLN A 67 -21.51 7.50 7.15
C GLN A 67 -21.01 6.44 6.16
N ASP A 68 -20.29 5.43 6.65
CA ASP A 68 -19.71 4.35 5.84
C ASP A 68 -20.46 3.01 5.98
N LEU A 69 -21.71 3.02 6.46
CA LEU A 69 -22.46 1.79 6.74
C LEU A 69 -22.54 0.84 5.55
N GLU A 70 -22.83 1.36 4.35
CA GLU A 70 -22.90 0.55 3.13
C GLU A 70 -21.53 -0.03 2.76
N ARG A 71 -20.45 0.74 2.91
CA ARG A 71 -19.08 0.24 2.68
C ARG A 71 -18.73 -0.89 3.64
N ILE A 72 -19.01 -0.70 4.94
CA ILE A 72 -18.77 -1.71 5.98
C ILE A 72 -19.62 -2.96 5.71
N TYR A 73 -20.86 -2.80 5.25
CA TYR A 73 -21.73 -3.90 4.86
C TYR A 73 -21.16 -4.72 3.70
N GLN A 74 -20.75 -4.05 2.62
CA GLN A 74 -20.13 -4.69 1.45
C GLN A 74 -18.84 -5.43 1.84
N TYR A 75 -18.05 -4.82 2.71
CA TYR A 75 -16.84 -5.42 3.26
C TYR A 75 -17.15 -6.65 4.11
N ALA A 76 -18.07 -6.55 5.07
CA ALA A 76 -18.41 -7.63 6.01
C ALA A 76 -18.92 -8.90 5.33
N PHE A 77 -19.92 -8.76 4.44
CA PHE A 77 -20.63 -9.91 3.88
C PHE A 77 -20.07 -10.38 2.54
N TYR A 78 -19.55 -9.47 1.71
CA TYR A 78 -19.09 -9.78 0.36
C TYR A 78 -17.57 -9.65 0.18
N GLY A 79 -16.85 -9.20 1.21
CA GLY A 79 -15.41 -8.97 1.11
C GLY A 79 -15.05 -7.87 0.11
N GLN A 80 -15.98 -6.98 -0.24
CA GLN A 80 -15.72 -5.92 -1.21
C GLN A 80 -15.26 -4.65 -0.51
N LEU A 81 -14.10 -4.14 -0.90
CA LEU A 81 -13.49 -2.96 -0.31
C LEU A 81 -13.52 -1.82 -1.33
N THR A 82 -14.39 -0.83 -1.12
CA THR A 82 -14.56 0.34 -2.01
C THR A 82 -13.86 1.61 -1.49
N GLY A 83 -13.16 1.50 -0.36
CA GLY A 83 -12.49 2.59 0.34
C GLY A 83 -11.86 2.06 1.63
N PRO A 84 -11.15 2.92 2.39
CA PRO A 84 -10.49 2.50 3.62
C PRO A 84 -11.50 2.03 4.67
N ILE A 85 -11.09 1.01 5.43
CA ILE A 85 -11.74 0.51 6.63
C ILE A 85 -10.73 0.61 7.76
N ASP A 86 -11.14 1.21 8.87
CA ASP A 86 -10.30 1.41 10.05
C ASP A 86 -11.11 1.07 11.31
N ASP A 87 -10.59 0.16 12.13
CA ASP A 87 -11.20 -0.33 13.37
C ASP A 87 -10.81 0.51 14.60
N ASP A 88 -10.10 1.63 14.41
CA ASP A 88 -9.85 2.60 15.48
C ASP A 88 -11.16 3.20 16.03
N ALA A 89 -11.35 3.15 17.35
CA ALA A 89 -12.59 3.55 17.98
C ALA A 89 -12.88 5.06 17.91
N GLU A 90 -11.85 5.90 17.77
CA GLU A 90 -12.00 7.36 17.77
C GLU A 90 -12.14 7.93 16.35
N ASN A 91 -11.32 7.43 15.43
CA ASN A 91 -11.16 7.99 14.09
C ASN A 91 -11.62 7.02 12.99
N GLY A 92 -11.59 5.72 13.28
CA GLY A 92 -11.95 4.68 12.34
C GLY A 92 -13.45 4.61 12.08
N ASN A 93 -13.83 4.29 10.85
CA ASN A 93 -15.24 4.14 10.49
C ASN A 93 -15.85 2.87 11.11
N LEU A 94 -15.16 1.74 11.03
CA LEU A 94 -15.58 0.48 11.65
C LEU A 94 -15.49 0.58 13.18
N GLY A 95 -14.42 1.16 13.70
CA GLY A 95 -14.23 1.27 15.15
C GLY A 95 -15.29 2.12 15.82
N ARG A 96 -15.65 3.28 15.25
CA ARG A 96 -16.76 4.12 15.75
C ARG A 96 -18.12 3.42 15.68
N LEU A 97 -18.42 2.74 14.58
CA LEU A 97 -19.66 1.97 14.47
C LEU A 97 -19.70 0.85 15.51
N GLY A 98 -18.59 0.12 15.68
CA GLY A 98 -18.49 -0.94 16.65
C GLY A 98 -18.59 -0.43 18.09
N ALA A 99 -17.93 0.68 18.44
CA ALA A 99 -18.05 1.31 19.75
C ALA A 99 -19.50 1.73 20.05
N PHE A 100 -20.20 2.28 19.06
CA PHE A 100 -21.62 2.61 19.19
C PHE A 100 -22.47 1.35 19.45
N VAL A 101 -22.27 0.27 18.68
CA VAL A 101 -22.95 -1.01 18.90
C VAL A 101 -22.63 -1.57 20.29
N ASP A 102 -21.37 -1.58 20.70
CA ASP A 102 -20.92 -2.08 22.00
C ASP A 102 -21.57 -1.30 23.16
N MET A 103 -21.70 0.03 23.04
CA MET A 103 -22.42 0.87 24.01
C MET A 103 -23.90 0.51 24.15
N THR A 104 -24.57 0.20 23.05
CA THR A 104 -26.00 -0.13 23.04
C THR A 104 -26.32 -1.57 23.43
N CYS A 105 -25.34 -2.47 23.30
CA CYS A 105 -25.44 -3.87 23.70
C CYS A 105 -25.04 -4.10 25.16
N ALA A 106 -24.78 -3.04 25.92
CA ALA A 106 -24.31 -3.11 27.29
C ALA A 106 -25.17 -2.27 28.24
N GLY A 107 -25.18 -2.66 29.51
CA GLY A 107 -25.80 -1.90 30.60
C GLY A 107 -27.30 -1.69 30.41
N ASP A 108 -27.76 -0.48 30.74
CA ASP A 108 -29.18 -0.13 30.80
C ASP A 108 -29.85 0.02 29.42
N VAL A 109 -29.06 0.03 28.33
CA VAL A 109 -29.60 0.16 26.95
C VAL A 109 -30.09 -1.18 26.40
N GLN A 110 -29.45 -2.30 26.79
CA GLN A 110 -29.80 -3.61 26.26
C GLN A 110 -31.25 -4.04 26.54
N PRO A 111 -31.80 -3.88 27.77
CA PRO A 111 -33.19 -4.24 28.03
C PRO A 111 -34.17 -3.41 27.18
N LEU A 112 -33.87 -2.13 26.94
CA LEU A 112 -34.67 -1.25 26.09
C LEU A 112 -34.59 -1.66 24.62
N LEU A 113 -33.42 -2.07 24.16
CA LEU A 113 -33.25 -2.63 22.82
C LEU A 113 -34.14 -3.87 22.63
N GLU A 114 -34.15 -4.79 23.59
CA GLU A 114 -34.98 -6.00 23.58
C GLU A 114 -36.48 -5.67 23.64
N GLU A 115 -36.87 -4.68 24.45
CA GLU A 115 -38.26 -4.20 24.56
C GLU A 115 -38.76 -3.57 23.25
N LEU A 116 -37.96 -2.65 22.68
CA LEU A 116 -38.31 -1.97 21.44
C LEU A 116 -38.37 -2.94 20.26
N GLN A 117 -37.49 -3.94 20.19
CA GLN A 117 -37.60 -5.04 19.19
C GLN A 117 -38.99 -5.69 19.23
N GLY A 118 -39.47 -6.04 20.43
CA GLY A 118 -40.80 -6.66 20.60
C GLY A 118 -41.97 -5.76 20.18
N ILE A 119 -41.79 -4.43 20.20
CA ILE A 119 -42.82 -3.47 19.79
C ILE A 119 -42.85 -3.29 18.26
N PHE A 120 -41.69 -3.31 17.60
CA PHE A 120 -41.58 -3.00 16.18
C PHE A 120 -41.79 -4.20 15.24
N ASP A 121 -41.68 -5.43 15.74
CA ASP A 121 -41.72 -6.63 14.91
C ASP A 121 -43.14 -7.08 14.49
N GLY A 122 -44.21 -6.62 15.17
CA GLY A 122 -45.56 -7.14 14.89
C GLY A 122 -45.64 -8.68 15.01
N ASP A 123 -46.58 -9.33 14.29
CA ASP A 123 -46.75 -10.80 14.31
C ASP A 123 -45.68 -11.57 13.52
N GLU A 124 -44.80 -10.90 12.77
CA GLU A 124 -43.68 -11.55 12.09
C GLU A 124 -42.40 -11.33 12.91
N PRO A 125 -41.91 -12.34 13.65
CA PRO A 125 -40.67 -12.19 14.37
C PRO A 125 -39.57 -11.86 13.36
N HIS A 126 -39.04 -10.63 13.39
CA HIS A 126 -37.75 -10.40 12.79
C HIS A 126 -36.82 -11.40 13.47
N GLU A 127 -36.16 -12.25 12.69
CA GLU A 127 -35.12 -13.14 13.19
C GLU A 127 -33.98 -12.26 13.71
N LYS A 128 -34.16 -11.77 14.95
CA LYS A 128 -33.29 -10.99 15.84
C LYS A 128 -32.52 -9.88 15.16
N ALA A 129 -32.70 -8.63 15.61
CA ALA A 129 -31.91 -7.45 15.24
C ALA A 129 -30.42 -7.56 15.67
N LEU A 130 -29.76 -8.58 15.12
CA LEU A 130 -28.37 -8.96 15.25
C LEU A 130 -27.65 -8.73 13.92
N GLY A 131 -28.34 -8.31 12.87
CA GLY A 131 -27.75 -8.10 11.55
C GLY A 131 -26.64 -7.05 11.62
N LEU A 132 -26.85 -5.96 12.36
CA LEU A 132 -25.83 -4.96 12.62
C LEU A 132 -24.65 -5.50 13.45
N GLN A 133 -24.93 -6.22 14.54
CA GLN A 133 -23.89 -6.79 15.40
C GLN A 133 -23.04 -7.82 14.64
N GLU A 134 -23.69 -8.69 13.86
CA GLU A 134 -23.05 -9.66 13.00
C GLU A 134 -22.21 -8.98 11.92
N MET A 135 -22.72 -7.92 11.28
CA MET A 135 -21.95 -7.13 10.31
C MET A 135 -20.69 -6.55 10.94
N VAL A 136 -20.78 -5.90 12.10
CA VAL A 136 -19.61 -5.33 12.80
C VAL A 136 -18.62 -6.42 13.17
N ARG A 137 -19.07 -7.54 13.75
CA ARG A 137 -18.18 -8.68 14.09
C ARG A 137 -17.50 -9.26 12.84
N ARG A 138 -18.23 -9.43 11.74
CA ARG A 138 -17.68 -9.92 10.45
C ARG A 138 -16.65 -8.95 9.88
N ALA A 139 -16.95 -7.65 9.90
CA ALA A 139 -16.02 -6.62 9.44
C ALA A 139 -14.74 -6.61 10.28
N ARG A 140 -14.84 -6.66 11.61
CA ARG A 140 -13.68 -6.75 12.52
C ARG A 140 -12.85 -8.02 12.27
N ALA A 141 -13.50 -9.17 12.14
CA ALA A 141 -12.82 -10.43 11.83
C ALA A 141 -12.09 -10.38 10.47
N ARG A 142 -12.70 -9.75 9.45
CA ARG A 142 -12.05 -9.51 8.14
C ARG A 142 -10.89 -8.52 8.25
N TYR A 143 -11.06 -7.47 9.04
CA TYR A 143 -10.02 -6.48 9.28
C TYR A 143 -8.81 -7.13 9.96
N ALA A 144 -9.03 -7.94 11.00
CA ALA A 144 -8.00 -8.74 11.66
C ALA A 144 -7.29 -9.71 10.68
N LEU A 145 -8.06 -10.35 9.78
CA LEU A 145 -7.50 -11.21 8.73
C LEU A 145 -6.59 -10.42 7.77
N GLY A 146 -7.04 -9.25 7.30
CA GLY A 146 -6.28 -8.39 6.39
C GLY A 146 -5.11 -7.67 7.05
N ALA A 147 -5.20 -7.40 8.35
CA ALA A 147 -4.17 -6.76 9.15
C ALA A 147 -3.11 -7.72 9.71
N TYR A 148 -3.12 -8.98 9.25
CA TYR A 148 -2.21 -10.03 9.69
C TYR A 148 -2.20 -10.26 11.21
N SER A 149 -3.33 -9.98 11.85
CA SER A 149 -3.50 -10.15 13.28
C SER A 149 -3.82 -11.61 13.62
N GLU A 150 -3.82 -11.92 14.92
CA GLU A 150 -4.32 -13.21 15.42
C GLU A 150 -5.86 -13.18 15.40
N LEU A 151 -6.48 -14.24 14.89
CA LEU A 151 -7.94 -14.41 14.93
C LEU A 151 -8.31 -15.45 15.98
N ASP A 152 -9.38 -15.21 16.72
CA ASP A 152 -9.93 -16.26 17.57
C ASP A 152 -10.75 -17.29 16.76
N LEU A 153 -11.17 -18.36 17.44
CA LEU A 153 -11.93 -19.42 16.76
C LEU A 153 -13.36 -19.00 16.41
N GLU A 154 -13.91 -17.98 17.06
CA GLU A 154 -15.24 -17.44 16.75
C GLU A 154 -15.21 -16.59 15.49
N ASP A 155 -14.17 -15.77 15.31
CA ASP A 155 -13.92 -15.00 14.09
C ASP A 155 -13.81 -15.93 12.89
N LEU A 156 -13.04 -17.03 12.99
CA LEU A 156 -12.95 -18.02 11.92
C LEU A 156 -14.31 -18.69 11.63
N ALA A 157 -15.07 -19.03 12.68
CA ALA A 157 -16.38 -19.64 12.54
C ALA A 157 -17.34 -18.70 11.81
N LEU A 158 -17.29 -17.41 12.19
CA LEU A 158 -18.07 -16.34 11.61
C LEU A 158 -17.72 -16.15 10.13
N LEU A 159 -16.43 -15.94 9.80
CA LEU A 159 -15.97 -15.75 8.41
C LEU A 159 -16.26 -16.95 7.50
N ALA A 160 -16.14 -18.17 8.01
CA ALA A 160 -16.47 -19.38 7.26
C ALA A 160 -17.97 -19.67 7.18
N ASN A 161 -18.80 -18.94 7.92
CA ASN A 161 -20.21 -19.21 8.13
C ASN A 161 -20.47 -20.66 8.57
N VAL A 162 -19.77 -21.10 9.61
CA VAL A 162 -19.88 -22.45 10.20
C VAL A 162 -19.98 -22.35 11.72
N SER A 163 -20.40 -23.44 12.37
CA SER A 163 -20.40 -23.49 13.84
C SER A 163 -18.97 -23.48 14.41
N LEU A 164 -18.82 -22.91 15.61
CA LEU A 164 -17.56 -22.99 16.38
C LEU A 164 -17.09 -24.44 16.59
N ARG A 165 -18.02 -25.39 16.71
CA ARG A 165 -17.71 -26.82 16.78
C ARG A 165 -16.97 -27.32 15.53
N THR A 166 -17.34 -26.85 14.35
CA THR A 166 -16.66 -27.20 13.08
C THR A 166 -15.21 -26.73 13.09
N VAL A 167 -14.96 -25.50 13.56
CA VAL A 167 -13.60 -24.95 13.69
C VAL A 167 -12.78 -25.75 14.70
N ARG A 168 -13.35 -26.06 15.87
CA ARG A 168 -12.69 -26.89 16.90
C ARG A 168 -12.33 -28.28 16.40
N ASN A 169 -13.23 -28.91 15.63
CA ASN A 169 -12.94 -30.21 15.01
C ASN A 169 -11.77 -30.12 14.02
N ALA A 170 -11.63 -29.00 13.30
CA ALA A 170 -10.52 -28.80 12.39
C ALA A 170 -9.16 -28.71 13.11
N GLN A 171 -9.11 -28.28 14.38
CA GLN A 171 -7.87 -28.28 15.17
C GLN A 171 -7.28 -29.69 15.35
N HIS A 172 -8.15 -30.71 15.36
CA HIS A 172 -7.80 -32.11 15.56
C HIS A 172 -7.79 -32.93 14.26
N ALA A 173 -8.09 -32.32 13.11
CA ALA A 173 -8.05 -33.01 11.83
C ALA A 173 -6.60 -33.34 11.40
N SER A 174 -6.46 -34.20 10.40
CA SER A 174 -5.18 -34.54 9.77
C SER A 174 -5.04 -33.90 8.38
N GLY A 175 -3.80 -33.76 7.91
CA GLY A 175 -3.50 -33.22 6.58
C GLY A 175 -3.92 -31.76 6.39
N GLU A 176 -4.36 -31.42 5.18
CA GLU A 176 -4.74 -30.05 4.78
C GLU A 176 -5.96 -29.50 5.52
N SER A 177 -6.80 -30.37 6.10
CA SER A 177 -7.97 -29.94 6.87
C SER A 177 -7.63 -29.53 8.31
N ARG A 178 -6.41 -29.84 8.78
CA ARG A 178 -5.94 -29.46 10.12
C ARG A 178 -5.82 -27.94 10.21
N LEU A 179 -6.36 -27.35 11.28
CA LEU A 179 -6.20 -25.94 11.61
C LEU A 179 -5.09 -25.81 12.67
N ALA A 180 -3.99 -25.18 12.30
CA ALA A 180 -2.91 -24.88 13.24
C ALA A 180 -3.30 -23.71 14.16
N THR A 181 -3.12 -23.89 15.46
CA THR A 181 -3.46 -22.86 16.46
C THR A 181 -2.26 -22.56 17.35
N ILE A 182 -2.18 -21.33 17.82
CA ILE A 182 -1.16 -20.85 18.77
C ILE A 182 -1.84 -20.38 20.05
N GLN A 183 -1.11 -20.40 21.17
CA GLN A 183 -1.58 -19.78 22.40
C GLN A 183 -1.20 -18.30 22.39
N SER A 184 -2.19 -17.41 22.42
CA SER A 184 -1.93 -15.97 22.46
C SER A 184 -1.30 -15.60 23.79
N ARG A 185 -0.18 -14.90 23.74
CA ARG A 185 0.47 -14.35 24.94
C ARG A 185 -0.23 -13.11 25.48
N MET A 186 -0.93 -12.37 24.60
CA MET A 186 -1.57 -11.10 24.95
C MET A 186 -2.99 -11.31 25.51
N ALA A 187 -3.75 -12.25 24.96
CA ALA A 187 -5.14 -12.52 25.34
C ALA A 187 -5.29 -13.65 26.38
N GLY A 188 -4.36 -13.76 27.34
CA GLY A 188 -4.56 -14.59 28.54
C GLY A 188 -4.71 -16.10 28.29
N LYS A 189 -3.84 -16.72 27.47
CA LYS A 189 -3.89 -18.15 27.08
C LYS A 189 -5.08 -18.53 26.19
N SER A 190 -5.75 -17.57 25.55
CA SER A 190 -6.73 -17.89 24.50
C SER A 190 -6.05 -18.61 23.33
N VAL A 191 -6.82 -19.50 22.69
CA VAL A 191 -6.37 -20.21 21.49
C VAL A 191 -6.73 -19.37 20.28
N VAL A 192 -5.72 -19.00 19.50
CA VAL A 192 -5.87 -18.15 18.30
C VAL A 192 -5.22 -18.81 17.09
N VAL A 193 -5.51 -18.26 15.92
CA VAL A 193 -4.99 -18.70 14.62
C VAL A 193 -4.27 -17.51 13.99
N SER A 194 -3.08 -17.74 13.44
CA SER A 194 -2.41 -16.67 12.68
C SER A 194 -3.21 -16.35 11.40
N ALA A 195 -3.23 -15.09 10.98
CA ALA A 195 -3.93 -14.69 9.75
C ALA A 195 -3.57 -15.54 8.53
N LYS A 196 -2.29 -15.91 8.36
CA LYS A 196 -1.83 -16.78 7.27
C LYS A 196 -2.50 -18.15 7.28
N GLU A 197 -2.59 -18.76 8.46
CA GLU A 197 -3.23 -20.06 8.63
C GLU A 197 -4.76 -19.95 8.49
N ALA A 198 -5.36 -18.89 9.01
CA ALA A 198 -6.78 -18.61 8.84
C ALA A 198 -7.13 -18.44 7.36
N ALA A 199 -6.38 -17.64 6.61
CA ALA A 199 -6.57 -17.42 5.18
C ALA A 199 -6.43 -18.72 4.38
N ARG A 200 -5.41 -19.55 4.70
CA ARG A 200 -5.24 -20.89 4.10
C ARG A 200 -6.47 -21.76 4.32
N TRP A 201 -6.96 -21.83 5.57
CA TRP A 201 -8.09 -22.67 5.93
C TRP A 201 -9.43 -22.16 5.35
N LEU A 202 -9.58 -20.84 5.22
CA LEU A 202 -10.77 -20.18 4.68
C LEU A 202 -10.88 -20.29 3.15
N ARG A 203 -9.76 -20.35 2.42
CA ARG A 203 -9.72 -20.39 0.93
C ARG A 203 -10.58 -21.50 0.31
N GLY A 204 -10.76 -22.63 1.00
CA GLY A 204 -11.56 -23.76 0.52
C GLY A 204 -13.04 -23.74 0.96
N ARG A 205 -13.51 -22.68 1.64
CA ARG A 205 -14.87 -22.63 2.20
C ARG A 205 -15.83 -21.96 1.23
N GLN A 206 -16.92 -22.65 0.90
CA GLN A 206 -17.93 -22.17 -0.06
C GLN A 206 -18.54 -20.81 0.32
N ASN A 207 -18.62 -20.51 1.62
CA ASN A 207 -19.25 -19.29 2.13
C ASN A 207 -18.26 -18.16 2.44
N PHE A 208 -16.96 -18.37 2.21
CA PHE A 208 -15.95 -17.35 2.42
C PHE A 208 -15.55 -16.73 1.09
N GLN A 209 -15.72 -15.41 1.00
CA GLN A 209 -15.18 -14.61 -0.12
C GLN A 209 -13.94 -13.87 0.36
N PRO A 210 -12.76 -14.08 -0.25
CA PRO A 210 -11.57 -13.28 0.01
C PRO A 210 -11.86 -11.79 -0.19
N THR A 211 -11.19 -10.95 0.60
CA THR A 211 -11.32 -9.51 0.42
C THR A 211 -10.74 -9.08 -0.93
N VAL A 212 -11.51 -8.32 -1.69
CA VAL A 212 -11.12 -7.76 -2.99
C VAL A 212 -11.40 -6.27 -3.00
N TRP A 213 -10.50 -5.49 -3.59
CA TRP A 213 -10.75 -4.07 -3.84
C TRP A 213 -11.71 -3.92 -5.02
N VAL A 214 -12.75 -3.12 -4.86
CA VAL A 214 -13.78 -2.87 -5.87
C VAL A 214 -13.84 -1.38 -6.16
N GLY A 215 -13.54 -1.01 -7.40
CA GLY A 215 -13.52 0.38 -7.85
C GLY A 215 -12.11 0.97 -7.93
N SER A 216 -12.06 2.20 -8.41
CA SER A 216 -10.84 3.00 -8.50
C SER A 216 -10.87 4.03 -7.38
N ARG A 217 -9.76 4.27 -6.69
CA ARG A 217 -9.60 5.52 -5.91
C ARG A 217 -9.93 6.68 -6.87
N GLU A 218 -10.58 7.74 -6.39
CA GLU A 218 -10.88 8.92 -7.23
C GLU A 218 -9.62 9.49 -7.92
N SER A 219 -8.44 9.19 -7.38
CA SER A 219 -7.12 9.57 -7.89
C SER A 219 -6.44 8.53 -8.79
N THR A 220 -7.02 7.35 -9.06
CA THR A 220 -6.39 6.35 -9.92
C THR A 220 -6.43 6.83 -11.38
N PRO A 221 -5.28 7.08 -12.02
CA PRO A 221 -5.26 7.53 -13.41
C PRO A 221 -5.76 6.43 -14.35
N ALA A 222 -6.42 6.81 -15.44
CA ALA A 222 -6.93 5.84 -16.43
C ALA A 222 -5.80 4.96 -17.02
N SER A 223 -4.59 5.51 -17.14
CA SER A 223 -3.40 4.81 -17.59
C SER A 223 -2.14 5.45 -17.01
N LEU A 224 -1.11 4.63 -16.81
CA LEU A 224 0.25 5.05 -16.47
C LEU A 224 1.19 4.77 -17.64
N ALA A 225 2.14 5.68 -17.89
CA ALA A 225 3.30 5.36 -18.70
C ALA A 225 4.23 4.37 -17.93
N PRO A 226 5.08 3.57 -18.61
CA PRO A 226 5.93 2.57 -17.95
C PRO A 226 6.82 3.16 -16.85
N ASN A 227 7.33 4.38 -17.07
CA ASN A 227 8.17 5.10 -16.12
C ASN A 227 7.40 5.76 -14.97
N GLU A 228 6.07 5.77 -15.01
CA GLU A 228 5.20 6.31 -13.95
C GLU A 228 4.71 5.22 -13.00
N LEU A 229 4.75 3.95 -13.41
CA LEU A 229 4.24 2.82 -12.63
C LEU A 229 4.99 2.63 -11.31
N GLN A 230 6.33 2.68 -11.32
CA GLN A 230 7.13 2.60 -10.10
C GLN A 230 6.87 3.79 -9.14
N PRO A 231 6.94 5.07 -9.58
CA PRO A 231 6.54 6.20 -8.74
C PRO A 231 5.13 6.08 -8.17
N PHE A 232 4.17 5.59 -8.96
CA PHE A 232 2.79 5.39 -8.53
C PHE A 232 2.69 4.35 -7.41
N ILE A 233 3.30 3.17 -7.59
CA ILE A 233 3.31 2.10 -6.57
C ILE A 233 3.97 2.62 -5.29
N ARG A 234 5.13 3.28 -5.43
CA ARG A 234 5.87 3.83 -4.29
C ARG A 234 5.08 4.88 -3.52
N ALA A 235 4.42 5.80 -4.22
CA ALA A 235 3.65 6.87 -3.59
C ALA A 235 2.41 6.34 -2.85
N ASN A 236 1.64 5.45 -3.48
CA ASN A 236 0.43 4.90 -2.87
C ASN A 236 0.74 3.97 -1.69
N LEU A 237 1.78 3.13 -1.78
CA LEU A 237 2.20 2.33 -0.60
C LEU A 237 2.66 3.22 0.55
N ALA A 238 3.33 4.34 0.28
CA ALA A 238 3.75 5.27 1.32
C ALA A 238 2.57 6.02 1.98
N GLU A 239 1.49 6.23 1.22
CA GLU A 239 0.25 6.85 1.69
C GLU A 239 -0.61 5.87 2.50
N GLU A 240 -0.78 4.64 2.03
CA GLU A 240 -1.58 3.59 2.70
C GLU A 240 -0.88 3.00 3.93
N TYR A 241 0.45 2.94 3.89
CA TYR A 241 1.27 2.53 5.03
C TYR A 241 2.13 3.71 5.46
N PRO A 242 1.53 4.76 6.06
CA PRO A 242 2.31 5.83 6.65
C PRO A 242 3.24 5.18 7.70
N ALA A 243 4.39 5.78 7.95
CA ALA A 243 5.29 5.31 9.00
C ALA A 243 4.62 5.54 10.37
N VAL A 244 3.62 4.73 10.72
CA VAL A 244 2.89 4.81 11.97
C VAL A 244 3.86 4.47 13.09
N GLY A 245 4.04 5.39 14.03
CA GLY A 245 4.38 5.04 15.40
C GLY A 245 5.83 4.63 15.69
N ARG A 246 6.82 5.31 15.11
CA ARG A 246 8.16 5.34 15.74
C ARG A 246 8.49 6.63 16.46
N SER A 247 7.79 7.75 16.26
CA SER A 247 8.09 8.97 17.04
C SER A 247 7.79 8.75 18.52
N GLU A 248 6.57 8.36 18.89
CA GLU A 248 6.20 8.19 20.31
C GLU A 248 6.89 6.99 20.98
N VAL A 249 7.09 5.88 20.26
CA VAL A 249 7.79 4.70 20.80
C VAL A 249 9.31 4.89 20.87
N LEU A 250 9.95 5.59 19.92
CA LEU A 250 11.39 5.92 20.03
C LEU A 250 11.65 7.07 21.00
N GLU A 251 10.75 8.05 21.11
CA GLU A 251 10.82 9.12 22.10
C GLU A 251 10.67 8.56 23.52
N SER A 252 9.74 7.63 23.74
CA SER A 252 9.60 6.93 25.03
C SER A 252 10.77 5.98 25.34
N LEU A 253 11.49 5.50 24.33
CA LEU A 253 12.74 4.73 24.47
C LEU A 253 14.01 5.59 24.47
N GLY A 254 13.90 6.93 24.41
CA GLY A 254 15.04 7.86 24.46
C GLY A 254 15.92 7.90 23.20
N ILE A 255 15.46 7.33 22.08
CA ILE A 255 16.19 7.30 20.81
C ILE A 255 15.86 8.57 20.02
N LYS A 256 16.70 9.59 20.17
CA LYS A 256 16.49 10.95 19.63
C LYS A 256 16.67 11.09 18.11
N GLN A 257 17.13 10.06 17.40
CA GLN A 257 17.31 10.09 15.96
C GLN A 257 16.94 8.73 15.36
N ALA A 258 15.78 8.65 14.71
CA ALA A 258 15.50 7.57 13.78
C ALA A 258 16.46 7.71 12.58
N PRO A 259 17.01 6.60 12.04
CA PRO A 259 17.78 6.65 10.81
C PRO A 259 16.99 7.36 9.70
N ALA A 260 17.67 8.13 8.85
CA ALA A 260 17.07 8.98 7.81
C ALA A 260 16.21 8.21 6.79
N ASP A 261 16.24 6.88 6.80
CA ASP A 261 15.43 6.04 5.95
C ASP A 261 14.01 5.85 6.51
N ARG A 262 13.19 6.89 6.36
CA ARG A 262 11.73 6.83 6.63
C ARG A 262 11.02 5.77 5.76
N PHE A 263 11.62 5.35 4.63
CA PHE A 263 11.04 4.34 3.75
C PHE A 263 11.23 2.91 4.29
N GLY A 264 12.30 2.62 5.04
CA GLY A 264 12.57 1.28 5.54
C GLY A 264 11.42 0.68 6.38
N ILE A 265 10.80 1.48 7.24
CA ILE A 265 9.69 1.07 8.11
C ILE A 265 8.41 0.87 7.32
N GLN A 266 8.09 1.78 6.40
CA GLN A 266 6.91 1.67 5.54
C GLN A 266 6.95 0.38 4.73
N ARG A 267 8.13 0.03 4.21
CA ARG A 267 8.34 -1.18 3.44
C ARG A 267 8.31 -2.45 4.30
N ASP A 268 8.75 -2.41 5.56
CA ASP A 268 8.58 -3.53 6.51
C ASP A 268 7.10 -3.78 6.81
N THR A 269 6.35 -2.71 7.05
CA THR A 269 4.90 -2.77 7.27
C THR A 269 4.21 -3.31 6.02
N ALA A 270 4.41 -2.69 4.85
CA ALA A 270 3.85 -3.16 3.59
C ALA A 270 4.25 -4.61 3.26
N SER A 271 5.50 -5.02 3.50
CA SER A 271 5.93 -6.41 3.29
C SER A 271 5.13 -7.40 4.11
N ARG A 272 4.87 -7.10 5.40
CA ARG A 272 4.02 -7.94 6.26
C ARG A 272 2.57 -7.91 5.82
N TYR A 273 2.04 -6.73 5.50
CA TYR A 273 0.65 -6.54 5.08
C TYR A 273 0.33 -7.08 3.69
N LEU A 274 1.33 -7.30 2.85
CA LEU A 274 1.10 -7.81 1.49
C LEU A 274 1.51 -9.27 1.35
N ASP A 275 2.12 -9.88 2.38
CA ASP A 275 2.79 -11.18 2.27
C ASP A 275 3.73 -11.22 1.05
N VAL A 276 4.44 -10.12 0.83
CA VAL A 276 5.49 -9.96 -0.18
C VAL A 276 6.81 -9.85 0.58
N PRO A 277 7.81 -10.73 0.32
CA PRO A 277 9.10 -10.66 0.99
C PRO A 277 9.72 -9.26 0.90
N ARG A 278 10.37 -8.81 1.98
CA ARG A 278 10.92 -7.46 2.08
C ARG A 278 11.86 -7.11 0.92
N GLU A 279 12.77 -8.04 0.61
CA GLU A 279 13.72 -7.95 -0.50
C GLU A 279 12.99 -7.82 -1.83
N ARG A 280 11.92 -8.60 -2.00
CA ARG A 280 11.12 -8.58 -3.22
C ARG A 280 10.36 -7.26 -3.40
N LEU A 281 9.83 -6.71 -2.30
CA LEU A 281 9.19 -5.40 -2.32
C LEU A 281 10.22 -4.29 -2.63
N ASP A 282 11.46 -4.40 -2.13
CA ASP A 282 12.55 -3.50 -2.49
C ASP A 282 12.85 -3.53 -3.98
N GLU A 283 12.99 -4.72 -4.58
CA GLU A 283 13.21 -4.89 -6.02
C GLU A 283 12.11 -4.17 -6.83
N ILE A 284 10.84 -4.42 -6.50
CA ILE A 284 9.69 -3.77 -7.15
C ILE A 284 9.78 -2.24 -7.00
N LEU A 285 10.04 -1.76 -5.79
CA LEU A 285 10.10 -0.34 -5.50
C LEU A 285 11.34 0.33 -6.09
N ASP A 286 12.42 -0.39 -6.39
CA ASP A 286 13.67 0.13 -6.93
C ASP A 286 13.81 -0.04 -8.45
N GLY A 287 12.81 -0.65 -9.10
CA GLY A 287 12.60 -0.52 -10.55
C GLY A 287 12.15 -1.80 -11.24
N ASP A 288 12.09 -2.93 -10.53
CA ASP A 288 11.74 -4.23 -11.09
C ASP A 288 10.22 -4.46 -11.18
N VAL A 289 9.48 -3.40 -11.55
CA VAL A 289 8.02 -3.44 -11.67
C VAL A 289 7.57 -4.38 -12.80
N MET A 290 8.42 -4.60 -13.81
CA MET A 290 8.08 -5.45 -14.95
C MET A 290 8.10 -6.95 -14.60
N SER A 291 8.72 -7.35 -13.50
CA SER A 291 8.74 -8.76 -13.07
C SER A 291 7.60 -9.12 -12.11
N ILE A 292 6.72 -8.16 -11.76
CA ILE A 292 5.58 -8.39 -10.86
C ILE A 292 4.70 -9.52 -11.38
N THR A 293 4.61 -10.60 -10.62
CA THR A 293 3.79 -11.77 -10.95
C THR A 293 2.29 -11.51 -10.72
N ASP A 294 1.43 -12.42 -11.19
CA ASP A 294 -0.01 -12.31 -10.96
C ASP A 294 -0.38 -12.37 -9.46
N ASP A 295 0.31 -13.21 -8.67
CA ASP A 295 0.14 -13.28 -7.21
C ASP A 295 0.55 -11.97 -6.54
N GLU A 296 1.65 -11.36 -6.99
CA GLU A 296 2.08 -10.05 -6.51
C GLU A 296 1.12 -8.93 -6.94
N CYS A 297 0.48 -9.02 -8.11
CA CYS A 297 -0.57 -8.09 -8.51
C CYS A 297 -1.77 -8.15 -7.55
N ASP A 298 -2.19 -9.35 -7.16
CA ASP A 298 -3.29 -9.53 -6.21
C ASP A 298 -2.95 -8.84 -4.89
N LYS A 299 -1.76 -9.12 -4.35
CA LYS A 299 -1.27 -8.54 -3.10
C LYS A 299 -1.11 -7.02 -3.18
N LEU A 300 -0.41 -6.52 -4.20
CA LEU A 300 -0.19 -5.09 -4.40
C LEU A 300 -1.49 -4.33 -4.64
N SER A 301 -2.48 -4.90 -5.33
CA SER A 301 -3.76 -4.24 -5.57
C SER A 301 -4.49 -3.88 -4.27
N ILE A 302 -4.38 -4.74 -3.26
CA ILE A 302 -4.91 -4.49 -1.91
C ILE A 302 -4.14 -3.35 -1.25
N GLY A 303 -2.81 -3.42 -1.21
CA GLY A 303 -1.99 -2.39 -0.55
C GLY A 303 -1.95 -1.05 -1.25
N LEU A 304 -2.25 -1.00 -2.54
CA LEU A 304 -2.35 0.22 -3.32
C LEU A 304 -3.78 0.78 -3.35
N ALA A 305 -4.76 0.04 -2.81
CA ALA A 305 -6.17 0.38 -2.90
C ALA A 305 -6.62 0.66 -4.35
N VAL A 306 -6.24 -0.22 -5.29
CA VAL A 306 -6.60 -0.14 -6.71
C VAL A 306 -7.24 -1.42 -7.21
N ASP A 307 -8.03 -1.30 -8.28
CA ASP A 307 -8.57 -2.48 -8.97
C ASP A 307 -7.44 -3.37 -9.52
N ARG A 308 -7.55 -4.67 -9.22
CA ARG A 308 -6.56 -5.69 -9.62
C ARG A 308 -6.43 -5.82 -11.13
N LYS A 309 -7.54 -5.75 -11.89
CA LYS A 309 -7.50 -5.82 -13.36
C LYS A 309 -6.83 -4.59 -13.95
N TRP A 310 -7.07 -3.42 -13.37
CA TRP A 310 -6.40 -2.19 -13.75
C TRP A 310 -4.89 -2.30 -13.53
N LEU A 311 -4.43 -2.75 -12.37
CA LEU A 311 -2.98 -2.86 -12.07
C LEU A 311 -2.29 -3.85 -13.03
N ALA A 312 -2.88 -5.03 -13.22
CA ALA A 312 -2.38 -6.02 -14.17
C ALA A 312 -2.29 -5.44 -15.60
N ALA A 313 -3.31 -4.71 -16.05
CA ALA A 313 -3.30 -4.08 -17.37
C ALA A 313 -2.22 -3.00 -17.52
N GLN A 314 -1.88 -2.25 -16.45
CA GLN A 314 -0.77 -1.30 -16.51
C GLN A 314 0.58 -2.01 -16.62
N ILE A 315 0.77 -3.11 -15.87
CA ILE A 315 2.01 -3.91 -15.90
C ILE A 315 2.20 -4.55 -17.28
N ASP A 316 1.15 -5.16 -17.83
CA ASP A 316 1.22 -5.80 -19.16
C ASP A 316 1.49 -4.79 -20.28
N ARG A 317 0.87 -3.60 -20.21
CA ARG A 317 1.16 -2.50 -21.13
C ARG A 317 2.64 -2.09 -21.04
N ALA A 318 3.16 -1.96 -19.83
CA ALA A 318 4.53 -1.55 -19.60
C ALA A 318 5.56 -2.60 -20.09
N ARG A 319 5.25 -3.89 -19.92
CA ARG A 319 6.00 -5.01 -20.51
C ARG A 319 6.02 -4.96 -22.03
N ALA A 320 4.85 -4.78 -22.65
CA ALA A 320 4.72 -4.71 -24.11
C ALA A 320 5.54 -3.55 -24.70
N GLN A 321 5.47 -2.36 -24.10
CA GLN A 321 6.23 -1.20 -24.54
C GLN A 321 7.75 -1.35 -24.33
N SER A 322 8.16 -2.13 -23.32
CA SER A 322 9.57 -2.46 -23.08
C SER A 322 10.09 -3.54 -24.04
N ALA A 323 9.23 -4.38 -24.61
CA ALA A 323 9.61 -5.33 -25.65
C ALA A 323 9.86 -4.64 -27.01
N ASP A 324 9.08 -3.60 -27.32
CA ASP A 324 9.21 -2.80 -28.55
C ASP A 324 10.38 -1.79 -28.50
N HIS A 325 10.88 -1.48 -27.31
CA HIS A 325 12.08 -0.69 -27.10
C HIS A 325 13.14 -1.56 -26.42
N PRO A 326 14.03 -2.24 -27.18
CA PRO A 326 15.07 -3.09 -26.59
C PRO A 326 15.80 -2.30 -25.50
N ALA A 327 15.95 -2.96 -24.35
CA ALA A 327 16.45 -2.38 -23.11
C ALA A 327 17.52 -1.31 -23.38
N PRO A 328 17.45 -0.12 -22.74
CA PRO A 328 18.50 0.86 -22.88
C PRO A 328 19.81 0.15 -22.58
N LEU A 329 20.70 0.10 -23.59
CA LEU A 329 22.04 -0.47 -23.51
C LEU A 329 22.58 -0.26 -22.11
N ALA A 330 22.86 -1.36 -21.39
CA ALA A 330 23.35 -1.34 -20.02
C ALA A 330 24.32 -0.19 -19.84
N LEU A 331 23.99 0.73 -18.93
CA LEU A 331 24.80 1.93 -18.71
C LEU A 331 26.24 1.49 -18.40
N PRO A 332 27.26 2.11 -19.02
CA PRO A 332 28.65 1.75 -18.78
C PRO A 332 28.96 1.99 -17.30
N VAL A 333 29.33 0.92 -16.59
CA VAL A 333 29.72 1.00 -15.18
C VAL A 333 31.02 1.81 -15.09
N SER A 334 30.93 3.04 -14.61
CA SER A 334 32.12 3.84 -14.32
C SER A 334 32.57 3.61 -12.88
N GLY A 335 33.88 3.56 -12.63
CA GLY A 335 34.44 3.37 -11.28
C GLY A 335 34.99 4.67 -10.72
N LEU A 336 34.55 5.10 -9.54
CA LEU A 336 35.04 6.32 -8.87
C LEU A 336 35.89 5.97 -7.64
N ASP A 337 37.11 6.49 -7.59
CA ASP A 337 37.99 6.42 -6.42
C ASP A 337 38.37 7.86 -6.00
N LEU A 338 37.71 8.35 -4.95
CA LEU A 338 37.92 9.70 -4.44
C LEU A 338 39.23 9.85 -3.67
N GLU A 339 39.81 8.77 -3.13
CA GLU A 339 41.09 8.83 -2.43
C GLU A 339 42.25 8.95 -3.42
N ALA A 340 42.22 8.15 -4.49
CA ALA A 340 43.18 8.23 -5.58
C ALA A 340 42.91 9.40 -6.54
N LEU A 341 41.77 10.08 -6.40
CA LEU A 341 41.28 11.10 -7.31
C LEU A 341 41.22 10.61 -8.77
N THR A 342 40.67 9.41 -8.96
CA THR A 342 40.48 8.79 -10.28
C THR A 342 39.03 8.43 -10.59
N LEU A 343 38.69 8.47 -11.88
CA LEU A 343 37.40 8.06 -12.44
C LEU A 343 37.63 7.25 -13.71
N ASP A 344 37.24 5.97 -13.67
CA ASP A 344 37.37 5.01 -14.75
C ASP A 344 36.08 4.96 -15.57
N VAL A 345 36.19 5.12 -16.89
CA VAL A 345 35.07 5.09 -17.82
C VAL A 345 35.23 3.93 -18.77
N VAL A 346 34.32 2.96 -18.72
CA VAL A 346 34.31 1.80 -19.62
C VAL A 346 33.81 2.21 -21.00
N LEU A 347 34.62 1.92 -22.03
CA LEU A 347 34.30 2.21 -23.42
C LEU A 347 33.29 1.21 -23.96
N HIS A 348 32.33 1.72 -24.73
CA HIS A 348 31.34 0.92 -25.45
C HIS A 348 31.45 1.20 -26.94
N GLU A 349 30.98 0.26 -27.76
CA GLU A 349 31.16 0.31 -29.22
C GLU A 349 30.61 1.61 -29.83
N ALA A 350 29.41 2.03 -29.42
CA ALA A 350 28.82 3.28 -29.91
C ALA A 350 29.58 4.53 -29.46
N GLY A 351 30.20 4.50 -28.27
CA GLY A 351 31.03 5.57 -27.74
C GLY A 351 32.32 5.71 -28.54
N ILE A 352 32.98 4.58 -28.82
CA ILE A 352 34.19 4.53 -29.64
C ILE A 352 33.91 5.06 -31.06
N ARG A 353 32.87 4.53 -31.72
CA ARG A 353 32.49 4.91 -33.08
C ARG A 353 32.19 6.41 -33.21
N ASN A 354 31.55 6.99 -32.20
CA ASN A 354 31.14 8.39 -32.23
C ASN A 354 32.12 9.33 -31.49
N GLY A 355 33.18 8.81 -30.89
CA GLY A 355 34.13 9.58 -30.09
C GLY A 355 33.52 10.17 -28.81
N TYR A 356 32.60 9.47 -28.14
CA TYR A 356 32.03 9.89 -26.85
C TYR A 356 32.62 9.11 -25.67
N LEU A 357 32.81 9.82 -24.56
CA LEU A 357 33.02 9.24 -23.23
C LEU A 357 31.76 9.49 -22.41
N ASP A 358 30.95 8.47 -22.22
CA ASP A 358 29.71 8.58 -21.44
C ASP A 358 30.00 8.20 -20.00
N ILE A 359 29.77 9.16 -19.10
CA ILE A 359 30.08 9.08 -17.68
C ILE A 359 28.75 9.09 -16.93
N GLU A 360 28.59 8.18 -15.96
CA GLU A 360 27.41 8.24 -15.10
C GLU A 360 27.42 9.51 -14.27
N ARG A 361 26.30 10.22 -14.29
CA ARG A 361 26.15 11.53 -13.65
C ARG A 361 26.44 11.50 -12.16
N ARG A 362 26.03 10.42 -11.46
CA ARG A 362 26.29 10.25 -10.03
C ARG A 362 27.79 10.27 -9.68
N TYR A 363 28.66 9.84 -10.58
CA TYR A 363 30.11 9.88 -10.37
C TYR A 363 30.70 11.19 -10.87
N ALA A 364 30.23 11.70 -12.00
CA ALA A 364 30.67 12.98 -12.52
C ALA A 364 30.41 14.12 -11.53
N ASP A 365 29.20 14.19 -10.95
CA ASP A 365 28.79 15.26 -10.01
C ASP A 365 29.67 15.29 -8.75
N GLN A 366 30.32 14.18 -8.40
CA GLN A 366 31.27 14.09 -7.28
C GLN A 366 32.72 14.40 -7.70
N PHE A 367 33.06 14.17 -8.97
CA PHE A 367 34.44 14.24 -9.46
C PHE A 367 34.80 15.56 -10.14
N PHE A 368 33.84 16.19 -10.83
CA PHE A 368 34.04 17.46 -11.55
C PHE A 368 33.36 18.64 -10.83
N PRO A 369 33.91 19.86 -10.94
CA PRO A 369 33.26 21.05 -10.38
C PRO A 369 31.85 21.28 -10.93
N PRO A 370 30.90 21.79 -10.13
CA PRO A 370 29.49 21.87 -10.52
C PRO A 370 29.20 22.85 -11.68
N ASP A 371 30.12 23.75 -12.00
CA ASP A 371 29.94 24.74 -13.06
C ASP A 371 30.50 24.29 -14.42
N VAL A 372 31.07 23.08 -14.52
CA VAL A 372 31.57 22.55 -15.81
C VAL A 372 30.46 21.95 -16.68
N TYR A 373 29.23 21.90 -16.17
CA TYR A 373 28.09 21.27 -16.86
C TYR A 373 27.32 22.26 -17.74
N GLY A 374 27.11 21.89 -19.00
CA GLY A 374 26.31 22.62 -19.97
C GLY A 374 25.13 21.83 -20.55
N ALA A 375 24.22 22.53 -21.22
CA ALA A 375 22.97 21.99 -21.78
C ALA A 375 23.18 21.07 -22.99
N ARG A 376 22.19 20.24 -23.33
CA ARG A 376 22.29 19.16 -24.35
C ARG A 376 22.56 19.63 -25.80
N GLY A 377 22.22 20.87 -26.14
CA GLY A 377 22.36 21.44 -27.50
C GLY A 377 23.41 22.56 -27.59
N GLU A 378 23.18 23.51 -28.51
CA GLU A 378 23.92 24.79 -28.64
C GLU A 378 23.59 25.79 -27.50
N GLY A 379 23.02 25.29 -26.41
CA GLY A 379 22.69 26.10 -25.24
C GLY A 379 23.92 26.47 -24.41
N GLU A 380 23.67 26.87 -23.17
CA GLU A 380 24.71 27.31 -22.24
C GLU A 380 25.81 26.25 -22.07
N HIS A 381 27.05 26.68 -22.32
CA HIS A 381 28.25 25.88 -22.11
C HIS A 381 28.68 26.00 -20.65
N GLY A 382 29.17 24.89 -20.09
CA GLY A 382 29.83 24.92 -18.79
C GLY A 382 31.19 25.59 -18.86
N VAL A 383 31.77 25.89 -17.71
CA VAL A 383 33.13 26.41 -17.61
C VAL A 383 34.12 25.31 -18.04
N PRO A 384 35.07 25.59 -18.97
CA PRO A 384 35.95 24.56 -19.50
C PRO A 384 36.85 23.90 -18.45
N VAL A 385 37.13 22.62 -18.67
CA VAL A 385 38.19 21.82 -18.05
C VAL A 385 39.29 21.52 -19.08
N GLU A 386 40.49 21.23 -18.59
CA GLU A 386 41.65 20.85 -19.40
C GLU A 386 41.91 19.34 -19.25
N LEU A 387 41.99 18.64 -20.38
CA LEU A 387 42.26 17.21 -20.45
C LEU A 387 43.65 16.98 -21.08
N HIS A 388 44.60 16.57 -20.25
CA HIS A 388 45.96 16.21 -20.65
C HIS A 388 46.00 14.73 -21.04
N HIS A 389 46.20 14.41 -22.31
CA HIS A 389 46.18 13.03 -22.78
C HIS A 389 47.59 12.41 -22.81
N ASP A 390 47.65 11.10 -22.60
CA ASP A 390 48.87 10.28 -22.56
C ASP A 390 49.75 10.32 -23.83
N GLN A 391 49.21 10.76 -24.97
CA GLN A 391 49.99 10.92 -26.22
C GLN A 391 50.86 12.19 -26.27
N GLY A 392 50.79 13.05 -25.25
CA GLY A 392 51.51 14.32 -25.19
C GLY A 392 50.95 15.40 -26.14
N GLY A 393 51.34 16.65 -25.93
CA GLY A 393 50.86 17.81 -26.69
C GLY A 393 50.02 18.78 -25.85
N GLU A 394 49.37 19.73 -26.53
CA GLU A 394 48.52 20.73 -25.89
C GLU A 394 47.28 20.09 -25.26
N PRO A 395 46.90 20.48 -24.02
CA PRO A 395 45.73 19.94 -23.36
C PRO A 395 44.45 20.30 -24.12
N TRP A 396 43.48 19.38 -24.09
CA TRP A 396 42.20 19.62 -24.71
C TRP A 396 41.26 20.38 -23.78
N ARG A 397 40.74 21.52 -24.24
CA ARG A 397 39.71 22.29 -23.53
C ARG A 397 38.30 21.83 -23.92
N THR A 398 37.46 21.52 -22.94
CA THR A 398 36.07 21.09 -23.12
C THR A 398 35.24 21.37 -21.86
N ASP A 399 33.92 21.44 -21.99
CA ASP A 399 32.97 21.33 -20.87
C ASP A 399 32.27 19.96 -20.90
N LEU A 400 31.44 19.67 -19.88
CA LEU A 400 30.64 18.45 -19.78
C LEU A 400 29.19 18.73 -20.21
N ARG A 401 28.70 18.02 -21.21
CA ARG A 401 27.31 18.08 -21.64
C ARG A 401 26.45 17.09 -20.86
N VAL A 402 25.35 17.57 -20.30
CA VAL A 402 24.31 16.72 -19.71
C VAL A 402 23.49 16.06 -20.83
N LYS A 403 23.63 14.74 -21.01
CA LYS A 403 22.88 13.98 -22.02
C LYS A 403 21.49 13.58 -21.52
N SER A 404 21.42 13.13 -20.26
CA SER A 404 20.20 12.69 -19.59
C SER A 404 20.30 12.91 -18.08
N LYS A 405 19.29 12.49 -17.32
CA LYS A 405 19.38 12.44 -15.84
C LYS A 405 20.50 11.51 -15.36
N ALA A 406 20.88 10.51 -16.14
CA ALA A 406 21.84 9.48 -15.76
C ALA A 406 23.24 9.66 -16.35
N LEU A 407 23.39 10.40 -17.46
CA LEU A 407 24.65 10.46 -18.22
C LEU A 407 25.08 11.90 -18.53
N VAL A 408 26.39 12.11 -18.42
CA VAL A 408 27.10 13.28 -18.93
C VAL A 408 28.24 12.83 -19.84
N SER A 409 28.72 13.72 -20.70
CA SER A 409 29.85 13.42 -21.60
C SER A 409 30.64 14.70 -21.89
N PRO A 410 31.97 14.68 -21.99
CA PRO A 410 32.69 15.83 -22.52
C PRO A 410 32.18 16.18 -23.93
N ARG A 411 32.06 17.48 -24.25
CA ARG A 411 31.60 17.92 -25.58
C ARG A 411 32.60 17.59 -26.69
N ARG A 412 33.89 17.59 -26.37
CA ARG A 412 34.94 17.20 -27.30
C ARG A 412 34.74 15.76 -27.78
N ARG A 413 35.07 15.52 -29.05
CA ARG A 413 35.10 14.18 -29.63
C ARG A 413 36.47 13.55 -29.51
N PHE A 414 36.49 12.26 -29.15
CA PHE A 414 37.69 11.47 -28.90
C PHE A 414 37.98 10.45 -30.01
N VAL A 415 37.42 10.62 -31.21
CA VAL A 415 37.57 9.64 -32.31
C VAL A 415 39.05 9.36 -32.60
N GLY A 416 39.86 10.42 -32.78
CA GLY A 416 41.30 10.28 -33.04
C GLY A 416 42.04 9.57 -31.90
N TYR A 417 41.72 9.91 -30.66
CA TYR A 417 42.30 9.29 -29.46
C TYR A 417 42.01 7.79 -29.39
N PHE A 418 40.76 7.40 -29.65
CA PHE A 418 40.35 5.99 -29.68
C PHE A 418 41.00 5.24 -30.84
N THR A 419 41.06 5.84 -32.02
CA THR A 419 41.71 5.23 -33.20
C THR A 419 43.19 4.98 -32.94
N SER A 420 43.91 5.94 -32.36
CA SER A 420 45.33 5.78 -32.07
C SER A 420 45.64 4.71 -31.01
N HIS A 421 44.72 4.50 -30.06
CA HIS A 421 44.83 3.43 -29.05
C HIS A 421 44.25 2.10 -29.52
N LYS A 422 43.67 2.03 -30.72
CA LYS A 422 42.94 0.86 -31.25
C LYS A 422 41.88 0.35 -30.26
N ALA A 423 41.17 1.29 -29.63
CA ALA A 423 40.22 1.01 -28.57
C ALA A 423 39.10 0.04 -29.00
N LYS A 424 38.68 -0.82 -28.08
CA LYS A 424 37.58 -1.78 -28.21
C LYS A 424 36.58 -1.62 -27.07
N ALA A 425 35.36 -2.12 -27.27
CA ALA A 425 34.37 -2.15 -26.20
C ALA A 425 34.90 -2.98 -25.02
N GLY A 426 34.81 -2.45 -23.80
CA GLY A 426 35.36 -3.03 -22.58
C GLY A 426 36.68 -2.41 -22.10
N ASP A 427 37.42 -1.72 -22.98
CA ASP A 427 38.59 -0.93 -22.57
C ASP A 427 38.18 0.20 -21.63
N VAL A 428 39.13 0.74 -20.86
CA VAL A 428 38.87 1.77 -19.86
C VAL A 428 39.66 3.03 -20.18
N VAL A 429 39.02 4.19 -20.04
CA VAL A 429 39.71 5.49 -20.00
C VAL A 429 39.62 6.03 -18.58
N ARG A 430 40.78 6.26 -17.97
CA ARG A 430 40.89 6.82 -16.62
C ARG A 430 41.08 8.33 -16.71
N PHE A 431 40.26 9.05 -15.95
CA PHE A 431 40.47 10.44 -15.61
C PHE A 431 41.17 10.50 -14.26
N LYS A 432 42.32 11.16 -14.18
CA LYS A 432 43.03 11.44 -12.93
C LYS A 432 43.07 12.94 -12.69
N ARG A 433 42.56 13.40 -11.54
CA ARG A 433 42.55 14.84 -11.23
C ARG A 433 43.95 15.30 -10.86
N ILE A 434 44.50 16.25 -11.62
CA ILE A 434 45.83 16.84 -11.39
C ILE A 434 45.77 18.33 -11.02
N GLY A 435 44.58 18.93 -11.09
CA GLY A 435 44.27 20.26 -10.60
C GLY A 435 42.77 20.43 -10.41
N GLU A 436 42.32 21.64 -10.03
CA GLU A 436 40.91 21.88 -9.78
C GLU A 436 40.03 21.58 -11.01
N ARG A 437 40.50 21.99 -12.20
CA ARG A 437 39.86 21.80 -13.52
C ARG A 437 40.77 21.14 -14.54
N SER A 438 41.86 20.53 -14.08
CA SER A 438 42.85 19.88 -14.95
C SER A 438 42.91 18.39 -14.63
N TYR A 439 42.79 17.58 -15.66
CA TYR A 439 42.68 16.13 -15.57
C TYR A 439 43.64 15.47 -16.56
N GLN A 440 44.30 14.41 -16.13
CA GLN A 440 45.07 13.53 -16.99
C GLN A 440 44.16 12.39 -17.49
N LEU A 441 44.18 12.14 -18.80
CA LEU A 441 43.54 11.01 -19.45
C LEU A 441 44.57 9.91 -19.70
N GLU A 442 44.28 8.72 -19.19
CA GLU A 442 45.10 7.52 -19.38
C GLU A 442 44.24 6.44 -20.05
N PHE A 443 44.72 5.87 -21.16
CA PHE A 443 44.10 4.72 -21.78
C PHE A 443 44.56 3.41 -21.12
N LEU A 444 43.63 2.66 -20.55
CA LEU A 444 43.86 1.38 -19.90
C LEU A 444 43.23 0.27 -20.75
N SER A 445 44.04 -0.38 -21.58
CA SER A 445 43.60 -1.56 -22.33
C SER A 445 43.27 -2.69 -21.35
N ARG A 446 42.13 -3.35 -21.56
CA ARG A 446 41.75 -4.56 -20.80
C ARG A 446 41.86 -5.82 -21.65
#